data_AF-A0A4Q5RKT8-F1
#
_entry.id   AF-A0A4Q5RKT8-F1
#
_cell.length_a   1.000
_cell.length_b   1.000
_cell.length_c   1.000
_cell.angle_alpha   90.00
_cell.angle_beta   90.00
_cell.angle_gamma   90.00
#
_symmetry.space_group_name_H-M   'P 1'
#
loop_
_entity.id
_entity.type
_entity.pdbx_description
1 polymer ?
#
loop_
_entity_poly.entity_id
_entity_poly.type
_entity_poly.pdbx_seq_one_letter_code
_entity_poly.pdbx_strand_id
1 'polypeptide(L)'
;LTDSLRLIGSEAFKRYFKGLYLTFDKTRTTGSGGNFYLRTDSCQLNIYYKKTSSAGVIDTVMTSFPASGYYASQIKHDYTGTAVPAALSNTRSAGTVYMQGLAGLRTKIAFPSLAAGVRQTIGNAILNRAELIVSPVAGTQLYPFAPAPRLTLYRYNIAKQRIALPDATVTDKRTSVLPSYLAGFGGFYNPAKNEYHFVITSYIGDLIAGKTIDYGTFLAPADYTNTTAIEFATGSVQSAGRLVAGGDKTSAYKMKLNIIYTPALKQ
;
A
#
# COMPACT_ATOMS: atom_id res chain seq x y z
N LEU A 1 3.27 -23.94 44.09
CA LEU A 1 4.21 -24.83 43.37
C LEU A 1 3.99 -24.88 41.86
N THR A 2 2.94 -24.28 41.29
CA THR A 2 2.66 -24.26 39.85
C THR A 2 3.52 -23.29 39.04
N ASP A 3 4.13 -22.30 39.69
CA ASP A 3 4.95 -21.28 39.04
C ASP A 3 6.31 -21.85 38.56
N SER A 4 6.90 -22.78 39.32
CA SER A 4 8.17 -23.40 38.95
C SER A 4 8.08 -24.19 37.66
N LEU A 5 6.99 -24.93 37.42
CA LEU A 5 6.77 -25.73 36.19
C LEU A 5 6.71 -24.88 34.91
N ARG A 6 6.40 -23.58 35.01
CA ARG A 6 6.40 -22.65 33.89
C ARG A 6 7.78 -22.03 33.64
N LEU A 7 8.69 -22.13 34.61
CA LEU A 7 10.02 -21.53 34.62
C LEU A 7 11.16 -22.56 34.60
N ILE A 8 10.87 -23.87 34.65
CA ILE A 8 11.87 -24.97 34.69
C ILE A 8 12.78 -25.06 33.45
N GLY A 9 12.52 -24.30 32.39
CA GLY A 9 13.36 -24.31 31.20
C GLY A 9 12.84 -23.41 30.08
N SER A 10 13.70 -23.15 29.10
CA SER A 10 13.42 -22.23 27.99
C SER A 10 12.13 -22.59 27.24
N GLU A 11 11.90 -23.88 26.98
CA GLU A 11 10.71 -24.33 26.24
C GLU A 11 9.42 -24.23 27.06
N ALA A 12 9.47 -24.52 28.36
CA ALA A 12 8.33 -24.32 29.26
C ALA A 12 7.97 -22.84 29.36
N PHE A 13 8.99 -21.98 29.47
CA PHE A 13 8.81 -20.53 29.51
C PHE A 13 8.25 -19.97 28.21
N LYS A 14 8.78 -20.34 27.03
CA LYS A 14 8.23 -19.93 25.72
C LYS A 14 6.79 -20.42 25.50
N ARG A 15 6.40 -21.54 26.10
CA ARG A 15 5.01 -22.01 26.06
C ARG A 15 4.10 -21.17 26.94
N TYR A 16 4.58 -20.73 28.08
CA TYR A 16 3.83 -19.89 29.02
C TYR A 16 3.80 -18.42 28.60
N PHE A 17 4.95 -17.80 28.39
CA PHE A 17 5.12 -16.41 28.01
C PHE A 17 5.19 -16.29 26.47
N LYS A 18 4.08 -15.85 25.87
CA LYS A 18 3.94 -15.68 24.41
C LYS A 18 4.51 -14.36 23.88
N GLY A 19 5.07 -13.53 24.76
CA GLY A 19 5.55 -12.19 24.44
C GLY A 19 4.66 -11.10 25.02
N LEU A 20 4.96 -9.87 24.64
CA LEU A 20 4.19 -8.69 25.00
C LEU A 20 3.24 -8.31 23.87
N TYR A 21 2.03 -7.91 24.23
CA TYR A 21 1.03 -7.40 23.30
C TYR A 21 0.74 -5.94 23.62
N LEU A 22 1.08 -5.05 22.69
CA LEU A 22 0.73 -3.64 22.79
C LEU A 22 -0.55 -3.38 22.00
N THR A 23 -1.52 -2.75 22.65
CA THR A 23 -2.78 -2.32 22.03
C THR A 23 -3.23 -1.00 22.60
N PHE A 24 -4.03 -0.28 21.81
CA PHE A 24 -4.75 0.88 22.31
C PHE A 24 -5.85 0.47 23.28
N ASP A 25 -6.03 1.29 24.32
CA ASP A 25 -7.26 1.29 25.10
C ASP A 25 -8.37 1.95 24.27
N LYS A 26 -9.19 1.09 23.66
CA LYS A 26 -10.29 1.51 22.78
C LYS A 26 -11.35 2.34 23.50
N THR A 27 -11.50 2.19 24.82
CA THR A 27 -12.48 2.96 25.60
C THR A 27 -12.07 4.42 25.77
N ARG A 28 -10.76 4.68 25.72
CA ARG A 28 -10.17 6.01 25.84
C ARG A 28 -9.79 6.65 24.51
N THR A 29 -9.86 5.89 23.42
CA THR A 29 -9.60 6.39 22.07
C THR A 29 -10.91 6.85 21.44
N THR A 30 -11.43 7.99 21.89
CA THR A 30 -12.67 8.57 21.37
C THR A 30 -12.42 9.45 20.13
N GLY A 31 -13.41 9.56 19.25
CA GLY A 31 -13.31 10.35 18.02
C GLY A 31 -12.71 9.58 16.83
N SER A 32 -12.14 10.30 15.87
CA SER A 32 -11.77 9.76 14.55
C SER A 32 -10.53 8.85 14.55
N GLY A 33 -9.83 8.72 15.68
CA GLY A 33 -8.65 7.86 15.85
C GLY A 33 -7.43 8.30 15.02
N GLY A 34 -6.43 7.42 14.94
CA GLY A 34 -5.19 7.67 14.21
C GLY A 34 -4.35 6.40 14.03
N ASN A 35 -3.30 6.51 13.22
CA ASN A 35 -2.31 5.44 13.04
C ASN A 35 -1.07 5.75 13.90
N PHE A 36 -0.48 4.71 14.48
CA PHE A 36 0.75 4.80 15.25
C PHE A 36 1.71 3.73 14.77
N TYR A 37 2.97 4.11 14.61
CA TYR A 37 4.04 3.21 14.20
C TYR A 37 5.12 3.24 15.26
N LEU A 38 5.57 2.05 15.64
CA LEU A 38 6.77 1.87 16.43
C LEU A 38 7.88 1.41 15.52
N ARG A 39 8.95 2.20 15.49
CA ARG A 39 10.21 1.79 14.89
C ARG A 39 10.93 0.91 15.93
N THR A 40 10.89 -0.41 15.72
CA THR A 40 11.31 -1.40 16.73
C THR A 40 12.80 -1.74 16.72
N ASP A 41 13.56 -1.24 15.74
CA ASP A 41 15.01 -1.48 15.61
C ASP A 41 15.83 -0.97 16.81
N SER A 42 15.28 -0.01 17.55
CA SER A 42 15.87 0.64 18.72
C SER A 42 14.99 0.50 19.97
N CYS A 43 13.92 -0.28 19.91
CA CYS A 43 13.05 -0.54 21.05
C CYS A 43 13.57 -1.71 21.89
N GLN A 44 13.42 -1.60 23.21
CA GLN A 44 13.67 -2.69 24.15
C GLN A 44 12.74 -2.59 25.34
N LEU A 45 12.41 -3.72 25.94
CA LEU A 45 11.81 -3.80 27.26
C LEU A 45 12.94 -3.96 28.28
N ASN A 46 13.05 -3.02 29.22
CA ASN A 46 13.94 -3.14 30.35
C ASN A 46 13.13 -3.55 31.59
N ILE A 47 13.43 -4.72 32.15
CA ILE A 47 12.85 -5.19 33.40
C ILE A 47 13.86 -4.93 34.52
N TYR A 48 13.44 -4.12 35.49
CA TYR A 48 14.20 -3.88 36.72
C TYR A 48 13.62 -4.75 37.83
N TYR A 49 14.46 -5.55 38.49
CA TYR A 49 14.01 -6.45 39.56
C TYR A 49 15.06 -6.57 40.66
N LYS A 50 14.60 -6.90 41.86
CA LYS A 50 15.46 -7.12 43.02
C LYS A 50 15.98 -8.56 43.00
N LYS A 51 17.30 -8.72 43.15
CA LYS A 51 17.95 -10.03 43.27
C LYS A 51 18.74 -10.07 44.57
N THR A 52 18.50 -11.09 45.38
CA THR A 52 19.29 -11.35 46.58
C THR A 52 20.49 -12.21 46.19
N SER A 53 21.70 -11.78 46.54
CA SER A 53 22.91 -12.58 46.35
C SER A 53 22.94 -13.76 47.33
N SER A 54 23.86 -14.71 47.12
CA SER A 54 24.10 -15.80 48.06
C SER A 54 24.53 -15.32 49.45
N ALA A 55 25.04 -14.09 49.56
CA ALA A 55 25.41 -13.43 50.81
C ALA A 55 24.26 -12.62 51.45
N GLY A 56 23.04 -12.69 50.91
CA GLY A 56 21.86 -12.02 51.48
C GLY A 56 21.71 -10.54 51.11
N VAL A 57 22.62 -9.98 50.29
CA VAL A 57 22.54 -8.57 49.84
C VAL A 57 21.49 -8.45 48.74
N ILE A 58 20.56 -7.51 48.88
CA ILE A 58 19.54 -7.21 47.87
C ILE A 58 20.08 -6.12 46.94
N ASP A 59 20.19 -6.44 45.66
CA ASP A 59 20.58 -5.49 44.61
C ASP A 59 19.46 -5.32 43.57
N THR A 60 19.41 -4.14 42.93
CA THR A 60 18.50 -3.89 41.80
C THR A 60 19.25 -4.15 40.51
N VAL A 61 18.84 -5.21 39.81
CA VAL A 61 19.42 -5.61 38.54
C VAL A 61 18.45 -5.34 37.40
N MET A 62 18.98 -5.28 36.18
CA MET A 62 18.22 -5.01 34.97
C MET A 62 18.44 -6.12 33.95
N THR A 63 17.40 -6.47 33.21
CA THR A 63 17.49 -7.33 32.01
C THR A 63 16.76 -6.66 30.84
N SER A 64 17.47 -6.51 29.73
CA SER A 64 16.95 -5.94 28.49
C SER A 64 16.48 -7.03 27.53
N PHE A 65 15.29 -6.83 26.97
CA PHE A 65 14.74 -7.65 25.90
C PHE A 65 14.58 -6.77 24.66
N PRO A 66 15.49 -6.87 23.67
CA PRO A 66 15.38 -6.09 22.45
C PRO A 66 14.11 -6.48 21.69
N ALA A 67 13.42 -5.48 21.13
CA ALA A 67 12.28 -5.67 20.24
C ALA A 67 12.69 -5.77 18.76
N SER A 68 14.00 -5.74 18.47
CA SER A 68 14.56 -5.93 17.14
C SER A 68 14.57 -7.42 16.77
N GLY A 69 14.22 -7.73 15.51
CA GLY A 69 14.26 -9.10 14.96
C GLY A 69 12.87 -9.68 14.67
N TYR A 70 12.21 -10.25 15.67
CA TYR A 70 10.97 -11.02 15.49
C TYR A 70 9.76 -10.33 16.12
N TYR A 71 9.00 -9.60 15.30
CA TYR A 71 7.72 -9.02 15.67
C TYR A 71 6.63 -9.50 14.73
N ALA A 72 5.40 -9.57 15.25
CA ALA A 72 4.21 -9.83 14.46
C ALA A 72 3.19 -8.72 14.75
N SER A 73 2.62 -8.15 13.69
CA SER A 73 1.56 -7.16 13.82
C SER A 73 0.23 -7.82 13.54
N GLN A 74 -0.71 -7.72 14.49
CA GLN A 74 -2.10 -8.05 14.23
C GLN A 74 -2.81 -6.79 13.73
N ILE A 75 -3.21 -6.80 12.46
CA ILE A 75 -3.98 -5.71 11.86
C ILE A 75 -5.38 -6.22 11.59
N LYS A 76 -6.39 -5.54 12.16
CA LYS A 76 -7.80 -5.80 11.89
C LYS A 76 -8.46 -4.50 11.45
N HIS A 77 -9.12 -4.55 10.30
CA HIS A 77 -9.99 -3.48 9.82
C HIS A 77 -11.44 -3.82 10.13
N ASP A 78 -12.19 -2.86 10.65
CA ASP A 78 -13.64 -2.94 10.80
C ASP A 78 -14.27 -1.86 9.93
N TYR A 79 -15.07 -2.30 8.96
CA TYR A 79 -15.74 -1.43 8.00
C TYR A 79 -17.24 -1.28 8.28
N THR A 80 -17.72 -1.84 9.38
CA THR A 80 -19.13 -1.76 9.79
C THR A 80 -19.55 -0.30 9.96
N GLY A 81 -20.73 0.06 9.44
CA GLY A 81 -21.23 1.44 9.50
C GLY A 81 -20.56 2.41 8.51
N THR A 82 -19.74 1.93 7.58
CA THR A 82 -19.14 2.75 6.52
C THR A 82 -19.73 2.43 5.13
N ALA A 83 -19.35 3.19 4.11
CA ALA A 83 -19.71 2.90 2.71
C ALA A 83 -18.91 1.74 2.09
N VAL A 84 -17.85 1.26 2.76
CA VAL A 84 -16.93 0.25 2.22
C VAL A 84 -17.58 -1.11 1.98
N PRO A 85 -18.43 -1.68 2.87
CA PRO A 85 -19.09 -2.95 2.59
C PRO A 85 -19.92 -2.93 1.30
N ALA A 86 -20.63 -1.83 1.04
CA ALA A 86 -21.36 -1.64 -0.21
C ALA A 86 -20.41 -1.57 -1.42
N ALA A 87 -19.30 -0.84 -1.31
CA ALA A 87 -18.29 -0.75 -2.36
C ALA A 87 -17.60 -2.09 -2.66
N LEU A 88 -17.41 -2.96 -1.65
CA LEU A 88 -16.85 -4.31 -1.79
C LEU A 88 -17.84 -5.30 -2.41
N SER A 89 -19.14 -5.13 -2.13
CA SER A 89 -20.19 -5.96 -2.71
C SER A 89 -20.47 -5.64 -4.19
N ASN A 90 -20.05 -4.46 -4.66
CA ASN A 90 -20.29 -4.02 -6.02
C ASN A 90 -19.11 -4.35 -6.94
N THR A 91 -19.40 -4.96 -8.08
CA THR A 91 -18.39 -5.25 -9.12
C THR A 91 -17.88 -4.00 -9.86
N ARG A 92 -18.57 -2.86 -9.77
CA ARG A 92 -18.13 -1.55 -10.28
C ARG A 92 -18.45 -0.45 -9.29
N SER A 93 -17.44 0.26 -8.81
CA SER A 93 -17.62 1.44 -7.94
C SER A 93 -18.31 2.57 -8.69
N ALA A 94 -19.44 3.06 -8.18
CA ALA A 94 -20.07 4.30 -8.62
C ALA A 94 -19.48 5.48 -7.86
N GLY A 95 -18.90 6.45 -8.57
CA GLY A 95 -18.45 7.72 -8.00
C GLY A 95 -17.10 7.67 -7.28
N THR A 96 -16.95 6.88 -6.22
CA THR A 96 -15.77 6.95 -5.34
C THR A 96 -15.18 5.58 -5.06
N VAL A 97 -13.86 5.54 -4.91
CA VAL A 97 -13.10 4.34 -4.55
C VAL A 97 -12.28 4.58 -3.28
N TYR A 98 -12.00 3.49 -2.57
CA TYR A 98 -11.36 3.52 -1.26
C TYR A 98 -10.08 2.72 -1.27
N MET A 99 -9.02 3.33 -0.75
CA MET A 99 -7.70 2.75 -0.62
C MET A 99 -7.24 2.93 0.83
N GLN A 100 -6.71 1.87 1.42
CA GLN A 100 -6.22 1.87 2.79
C GLN A 100 -5.02 0.94 2.92
N GLY A 101 -3.96 1.47 3.50
CA GLY A 101 -2.76 0.72 3.82
C GLY A 101 -2.97 -0.30 4.95
N LEU A 102 -1.88 -0.80 5.54
CA LEU A 102 -1.88 -1.87 6.53
C LEU A 102 -2.62 -3.12 6.01
N ALA A 103 -2.33 -3.51 4.77
CA ALA A 103 -3.01 -4.58 4.05
C ALA A 103 -4.55 -4.44 3.93
N GLY A 104 -5.08 -3.22 4.05
CA GLY A 104 -6.51 -2.93 3.89
C GLY A 104 -6.98 -2.88 2.44
N LEU A 105 -7.77 -1.85 2.13
CA LEU A 105 -8.47 -1.69 0.86
C LEU A 105 -7.54 -1.37 -0.32
N ARG A 106 -7.85 -1.95 -1.47
CA ARG A 106 -7.18 -1.72 -2.75
C ARG A 106 -8.23 -1.51 -3.83
N THR A 107 -7.96 -0.59 -4.74
CA THR A 107 -8.87 -0.31 -5.85
C THR A 107 -8.46 -1.13 -7.06
N LYS A 108 -9.37 -1.95 -7.60
CA LYS A 108 -9.18 -2.57 -8.91
C LYS A 108 -9.58 -1.59 -10.01
N ILE A 109 -8.68 -1.38 -10.97
CA ILE A 109 -8.93 -0.67 -12.22
C ILE A 109 -8.96 -1.71 -13.34
N ALA A 110 -9.81 -1.48 -14.33
CA ALA A 110 -9.87 -2.30 -15.53
C ALA A 110 -9.88 -1.41 -16.77
N PHE A 111 -9.29 -1.94 -17.85
CA PHE A 111 -9.22 -1.29 -19.15
C PHE A 111 -10.02 -2.05 -20.24
N PRO A 112 -11.33 -2.36 -20.00
CA PRO A 112 -12.06 -3.39 -20.75
C PRO A 112 -12.22 -3.09 -22.24
N SER A 113 -12.29 -1.81 -22.61
CA SER A 113 -12.46 -1.37 -23.99
C SER A 113 -11.25 -0.59 -24.50
N LEU A 114 -10.11 -0.64 -23.81
CA LEU A 114 -8.99 0.23 -24.13
C LEU A 114 -8.39 -0.11 -25.50
N ALA A 115 -8.16 -1.39 -25.78
CA ALA A 115 -7.65 -1.80 -27.08
C ALA A 115 -8.58 -1.37 -28.21
N ALA A 116 -9.89 -1.61 -28.10
CA ALA A 116 -10.86 -1.24 -29.12
C ALA A 116 -11.08 0.28 -29.23
N GLY A 117 -11.33 0.95 -28.10
CA GLY A 117 -11.67 2.38 -28.04
C GLY A 117 -10.48 3.29 -28.30
N VAL A 118 -9.28 2.95 -27.81
CA VAL A 118 -8.07 3.72 -28.14
C VAL A 118 -7.69 3.48 -29.59
N ARG A 119 -7.72 2.24 -30.12
CA ARG A 119 -7.49 2.00 -31.56
C ARG A 119 -8.49 2.74 -32.44
N GLN A 120 -9.75 2.83 -32.04
CA GLN A 120 -10.74 3.66 -32.76
C GLN A 120 -10.41 5.15 -32.72
N THR A 121 -9.87 5.64 -31.60
CA THR A 121 -9.56 7.07 -31.42
C THR A 121 -8.25 7.48 -32.10
N ILE A 122 -7.20 6.67 -31.99
CA ILE A 122 -5.85 7.01 -32.46
C ILE A 122 -5.46 6.30 -33.76
N GLY A 123 -6.23 5.30 -34.21
CA GLY A 123 -5.95 4.53 -35.43
C GLY A 123 -4.59 3.84 -35.37
N ASN A 124 -3.79 4.02 -36.43
CA ASN A 124 -2.41 3.52 -36.54
C ASN A 124 -1.36 4.47 -35.91
N ALA A 125 -1.79 5.41 -35.06
CA ALA A 125 -0.87 6.33 -34.40
C ALA A 125 0.14 5.61 -33.50
N ILE A 126 1.30 6.26 -33.35
CA ILE A 126 2.34 5.82 -32.42
C ILE A 126 2.01 6.39 -31.03
N LEU A 127 1.89 5.51 -30.03
CA LEU A 127 1.73 5.89 -28.63
C LEU A 127 3.04 6.46 -28.08
N ASN A 128 3.05 7.73 -27.68
CA ASN A 128 4.23 8.39 -27.13
C ASN A 128 4.24 8.31 -25.59
N ARG A 129 3.08 8.53 -24.96
CA ARG A 129 2.94 8.50 -23.50
C ARG A 129 1.52 8.15 -23.10
N ALA A 130 1.38 7.31 -22.08
CA ALA A 130 0.12 7.12 -21.37
C ALA A 130 0.33 7.42 -19.88
N GLU A 131 -0.54 8.24 -19.30
CA GLU A 131 -0.48 8.63 -17.90
C GLU A 131 -1.83 8.43 -17.22
N LEU A 132 -1.85 7.61 -16.16
CA LEU A 132 -3.00 7.47 -15.28
C LEU A 132 -2.92 8.55 -14.19
N ILE A 133 -3.97 9.35 -14.10
CA ILE A 133 -4.13 10.39 -13.09
C ILE A 133 -5.21 9.96 -12.11
N VAL A 134 -4.87 10.00 -10.83
CA VAL A 134 -5.76 9.69 -9.71
C VAL A 134 -5.92 10.95 -8.86
N SER A 135 -7.16 11.36 -8.64
CA SER A 135 -7.47 12.56 -7.85
C SER A 135 -8.20 12.16 -6.57
N PRO A 136 -7.75 12.63 -5.40
CA PRO A 136 -8.54 12.55 -4.18
C PRO A 136 -9.88 13.28 -4.32
N VAL A 137 -10.91 12.80 -3.64
CA VAL A 137 -12.20 13.51 -3.54
C VAL A 137 -12.03 14.69 -2.59
N ALA A 138 -12.47 15.89 -2.99
CA ALA A 138 -12.38 17.06 -2.12
C ALA A 138 -13.11 16.85 -0.79
N GLY A 139 -12.56 17.44 0.28
CA GLY A 139 -13.10 17.29 1.64
C GLY A 139 -12.76 15.97 2.33
N THR A 140 -12.16 15.00 1.64
CA THR A 140 -11.75 13.71 2.26
C THR A 140 -10.34 13.71 2.85
N GLN A 141 -9.65 14.84 2.69
CA GLN A 141 -8.22 15.03 2.92
C GLN A 141 -7.96 15.92 4.16
N LEU A 142 -8.96 16.06 5.02
CA LEU A 142 -8.95 16.94 6.17
C LEU A 142 -8.09 16.34 7.28
N TYR A 143 -7.31 17.18 7.97
CA TYR A 143 -6.51 16.76 9.12
C TYR A 143 -7.37 15.97 10.14
N PRO A 144 -6.89 14.82 10.65
CA PRO A 144 -5.56 14.22 10.48
C PRO A 144 -5.41 13.29 9.24
N PHE A 145 -6.39 13.24 8.35
CA PHE A 145 -6.45 12.31 7.22
C PHE A 145 -5.87 12.89 5.93
N ALA A 146 -4.57 13.16 5.95
CA ALA A 146 -3.86 13.53 4.73
C ALA A 146 -3.91 12.39 3.69
N PRO A 147 -3.87 12.73 2.38
CA PRO A 147 -3.73 11.73 1.33
C PRO A 147 -2.47 10.88 1.52
N ALA A 148 -2.54 9.60 1.17
CA ALA A 148 -1.38 8.72 1.18
C ALA A 148 -0.20 9.38 0.43
N PRO A 149 0.99 9.56 1.03
CA PRO A 149 2.10 10.25 0.35
C PRO A 149 2.54 9.57 -0.95
N ARG A 150 2.28 8.26 -1.05
CA ARG A 150 2.56 7.46 -2.23
C ARG A 150 1.49 6.39 -2.45
N LEU A 151 1.15 6.18 -3.70
CA LEU A 151 0.40 5.05 -4.20
C LEU A 151 1.32 4.15 -5.04
N THR A 152 0.96 2.89 -5.13
CA THR A 152 1.52 1.93 -6.09
C THR A 152 0.45 1.48 -7.07
N LEU A 153 0.89 1.04 -8.24
CA LEU A 153 0.07 0.45 -9.29
C LEU A 153 0.75 -0.84 -9.75
N TYR A 154 0.02 -1.94 -9.72
CA TYR A 154 0.50 -3.26 -10.13
C TYR A 154 -0.59 -4.05 -10.85
N ARG A 155 -0.23 -5.20 -11.41
CA ARG A 155 -1.17 -6.05 -12.13
C ARG A 155 -1.07 -7.51 -11.70
N TYR A 156 -2.05 -8.30 -12.12
CA TYR A 156 -1.97 -9.74 -12.08
C TYR A 156 -1.39 -10.33 -13.36
N ASN A 157 -0.63 -11.40 -13.22
CA ASN A 157 -0.31 -12.31 -14.32
C ASN A 157 -1.48 -13.28 -14.58
N ILE A 158 -1.30 -14.19 -15.54
CA ILE A 158 -2.29 -15.22 -15.88
C ILE A 158 -2.65 -16.12 -14.70
N ALA A 159 -1.69 -16.39 -13.81
CA ALA A 159 -1.87 -17.18 -12.59
C ALA A 159 -2.43 -16.37 -11.40
N LYS A 160 -2.91 -15.14 -11.62
CA LYS A 160 -3.42 -14.23 -10.59
C LYS A 160 -2.42 -13.86 -9.49
N GLN A 161 -1.13 -13.94 -9.81
CA GLN A 161 -0.05 -13.47 -8.94
C GLN A 161 0.27 -12.00 -9.22
N ARG A 162 0.63 -11.26 -8.18
CA ARG A 162 1.04 -9.85 -8.27
C ARG A 162 2.37 -9.73 -9.00
N ILE A 163 2.40 -8.90 -10.03
CA ILE A 163 3.60 -8.54 -10.76
C ILE A 163 3.63 -7.04 -11.02
N ALA A 164 4.82 -6.49 -11.20
CA ALA A 164 5.00 -5.11 -11.64
C ALA A 164 4.37 -4.89 -13.03
N LEU A 165 3.97 -3.64 -13.30
CA LEU A 165 3.78 -3.20 -14.69
C LEU A 165 5.15 -3.19 -15.40
N PRO A 166 5.19 -3.32 -16.74
CA PRO A 166 6.41 -3.12 -17.50
C PRO A 166 7.06 -1.75 -17.21
N ASP A 167 6.24 -0.71 -16.95
CA ASP A 167 6.71 0.64 -16.60
C ASP A 167 7.30 0.75 -15.17
N ALA A 168 7.14 -0.28 -14.34
CA ALA A 168 7.53 -0.32 -12.93
C ALA A 168 8.67 -1.31 -12.64
N THR A 169 9.40 -1.77 -13.65
CA THR A 169 10.51 -2.72 -13.50
C THR A 169 11.71 -2.31 -14.33
N VAL A 170 12.91 -2.53 -13.79
CA VAL A 170 14.18 -2.31 -14.52
C VAL A 170 14.48 -3.40 -15.55
N THR A 171 13.71 -4.49 -15.54
CA THR A 171 13.90 -5.63 -16.47
C THR A 171 13.26 -5.38 -17.84
N ASP A 172 12.33 -4.43 -17.96
CA ASP A 172 11.77 -4.04 -19.25
C ASP A 172 12.74 -3.08 -19.93
N LYS A 173 13.09 -3.35 -21.19
CA LYS A 173 14.06 -2.53 -21.93
C LYS A 173 13.48 -1.18 -22.37
N ARG A 174 12.15 -1.02 -22.32
CA ARG A 174 11.42 0.20 -22.72
C ARG A 174 11.38 1.23 -21.60
N THR A 175 11.48 0.78 -20.35
CA THR A 175 11.71 1.66 -19.22
C THR A 175 13.15 2.13 -19.28
N SER A 176 13.35 3.40 -19.63
CA SER A 176 14.67 4.03 -19.56
C SER A 176 15.27 3.80 -18.18
N VAL A 177 16.52 3.34 -18.19
CA VAL A 177 17.39 3.17 -17.01
C VAL A 177 17.74 4.56 -16.46
N LEU A 178 16.73 5.29 -15.97
CA LEU A 178 16.97 6.50 -15.20
C LEU A 178 17.47 6.07 -13.81
N PRO A 179 18.36 6.85 -13.18
CA PRO A 179 18.86 6.56 -11.82
C PRO A 179 17.75 6.50 -10.76
N SER A 180 16.51 6.85 -11.12
CA SER A 180 15.31 6.75 -10.30
C SER A 180 14.10 6.28 -11.11
N TYR A 181 14.08 5.04 -11.60
CA TYR A 181 12.89 4.47 -12.26
C TYR A 181 11.59 4.62 -11.41
N LEU A 182 11.72 4.74 -10.09
CA LEU A 182 10.64 5.13 -9.18
C LEU A 182 10.03 6.50 -9.51
N ALA A 183 10.85 7.49 -9.84
CA ALA A 183 10.40 8.81 -10.27
C ALA A 183 9.81 8.76 -11.68
N GLY A 184 10.35 7.90 -12.56
CA GLY A 184 9.81 7.66 -13.90
C GLY A 184 8.42 7.05 -13.88
N PHE A 185 8.17 6.07 -13.00
CA PHE A 185 6.86 5.43 -12.86
C PHE A 185 5.84 6.31 -12.14
N GLY A 186 6.26 7.05 -11.11
CA GLY A 186 5.44 8.02 -10.38
C GLY A 186 4.76 7.46 -9.13
N GLY A 187 3.50 7.87 -8.91
CA GLY A 187 2.69 7.47 -7.76
C GLY A 187 2.87 8.32 -6.51
N PHE A 188 3.72 9.35 -6.53
CA PHE A 188 3.84 10.32 -5.44
C PHE A 188 2.71 11.34 -5.47
N TYR A 189 2.21 11.71 -4.29
CA TYR A 189 1.18 12.73 -4.17
C TYR A 189 1.74 14.12 -4.53
N ASN A 190 1.09 14.81 -5.47
CA ASN A 190 1.39 16.21 -5.79
C ASN A 190 0.38 17.12 -5.07
N PRO A 191 0.76 17.82 -3.99
CA PRO A 191 -0.17 18.68 -3.24
C PRO A 191 -0.58 19.93 -4.02
N ALA A 192 0.22 20.41 -4.97
CA ALA A 192 -0.12 21.60 -5.77
C ALA A 192 -1.22 21.32 -6.80
N LYS A 193 -1.26 20.09 -7.33
CA LYS A 193 -2.29 19.64 -8.29
C LYS A 193 -3.42 18.85 -7.65
N ASN A 194 -3.23 18.38 -6.42
CA ASN A 194 -4.11 17.42 -5.76
C ASN A 194 -4.28 16.12 -6.57
N GLU A 195 -3.16 15.55 -7.04
CA GLU A 195 -3.16 14.42 -7.99
C GLU A 195 -1.99 13.46 -7.75
N TYR A 196 -2.17 12.21 -8.17
CA TYR A 196 -1.12 11.22 -8.36
C TYR A 196 -1.02 10.90 -9.85
N HIS A 197 0.20 10.78 -10.37
CA HIS A 197 0.45 10.46 -11.77
C HIS A 197 1.24 9.17 -11.86
N PHE A 198 0.80 8.27 -12.74
CA PHE A 198 1.52 7.06 -13.10
C PHE A 198 1.80 7.04 -14.59
N VAL A 199 3.06 6.94 -14.98
CA VAL A 199 3.44 6.70 -16.38
C VAL A 199 3.30 5.20 -16.66
N ILE A 200 2.38 4.84 -17.55
CA ILE A 200 2.01 3.46 -17.87
C ILE A 200 2.01 3.20 -19.38
N THR A 201 2.89 3.90 -20.10
CA THR A 201 2.97 3.89 -21.55
C THR A 201 3.17 2.48 -22.11
N SER A 202 4.12 1.72 -21.55
CA SER A 202 4.46 0.38 -22.01
C SER A 202 3.30 -0.58 -21.77
N TYR A 203 2.66 -0.50 -20.60
CA TYR A 203 1.53 -1.34 -20.26
C TYR A 203 0.32 -1.09 -21.17
N ILE A 204 -0.02 0.17 -21.39
CA ILE A 204 -1.12 0.56 -22.28
C ILE A 204 -0.81 0.17 -23.74
N GLY A 205 0.45 0.35 -24.17
CA GLY A 205 0.92 -0.13 -25.48
C GLY A 205 0.75 -1.64 -25.66
N ASP A 206 1.11 -2.44 -24.65
CA ASP A 206 0.95 -3.90 -24.69
C ASP A 206 -0.51 -4.33 -24.73
N LEU A 207 -1.40 -3.64 -24.00
CA LEU A 207 -2.85 -3.88 -24.02
C LEU A 207 -3.43 -3.55 -25.40
N ILE A 208 -3.06 -2.39 -25.96
CA ILE A 208 -3.51 -1.98 -27.30
C ILE A 208 -3.01 -2.97 -28.35
N ALA A 209 -1.74 -3.36 -28.31
CA ALA A 209 -1.13 -4.28 -29.25
C ALA A 209 -1.59 -5.74 -29.10
N GLY A 210 -2.35 -6.08 -28.04
CA GLY A 210 -2.75 -7.45 -27.75
C GLY A 210 -1.60 -8.34 -27.25
N LYS A 211 -0.46 -7.75 -26.84
CA LYS A 211 0.69 -8.47 -26.26
C LYS A 211 0.42 -8.91 -24.82
N THR A 212 -0.55 -8.30 -24.16
CA THR A 212 -1.01 -8.69 -22.83
C THR A 212 -2.51 -8.52 -22.68
N ILE A 213 -3.07 -9.26 -21.72
CA ILE A 213 -4.44 -9.11 -21.23
C ILE A 213 -4.41 -8.49 -19.84
N ASP A 214 -5.40 -7.66 -19.51
CA ASP A 214 -5.59 -7.14 -18.15
C ASP A 214 -6.29 -8.19 -17.26
N TYR A 215 -5.50 -8.96 -16.52
CA TYR A 215 -6.01 -9.94 -15.55
C TYR A 215 -6.49 -9.31 -14.24
N GLY A 216 -6.37 -7.98 -14.13
CA GLY A 216 -6.64 -7.17 -12.96
C GLY A 216 -5.48 -6.21 -12.70
N THR A 217 -5.78 -4.92 -12.69
CA THR A 217 -4.84 -3.85 -12.35
C THR A 217 -5.28 -3.21 -11.03
N PHE A 218 -4.35 -2.90 -10.13
CA PHE A 218 -4.69 -2.50 -8.76
C PHE A 218 -3.89 -1.30 -8.29
N LEU A 219 -4.59 -0.34 -7.68
CA LEU A 219 -4.02 0.75 -6.90
C LEU A 219 -4.07 0.43 -5.41
N ALA A 220 -3.01 0.79 -4.71
CA ALA A 220 -2.95 0.71 -3.25
C ALA A 220 -2.03 1.79 -2.67
N PRO A 221 -2.20 2.16 -1.39
CA PRO A 221 -1.20 2.93 -0.68
C PRO A 221 0.11 2.15 -0.60
N ALA A 222 1.23 2.87 -0.68
CA ALA A 222 2.56 2.28 -0.66
C ALA A 222 3.45 2.99 0.36
N ASP A 223 4.54 2.32 0.73
CA ASP A 223 5.60 2.93 1.52
C ASP A 223 6.29 4.04 0.70
N TYR A 224 6.25 5.26 1.24
CA TYR A 224 6.87 6.42 0.62
C TYR A 224 8.36 6.55 0.98
N THR A 225 8.82 5.84 2.01
CA THR A 225 10.23 5.81 2.44
C THR A 225 11.06 4.81 1.65
N ASN A 226 10.43 3.81 1.01
CA ASN A 226 11.11 2.89 0.12
C ASN A 226 11.49 3.57 -1.21
N THR A 227 12.77 3.92 -1.33
CA THR A 227 13.35 4.57 -2.51
C THR A 227 14.12 3.61 -3.41
N THR A 228 14.06 2.30 -3.16
CA THR A 228 14.80 1.30 -3.93
C THR A 228 13.90 0.46 -4.83
N ALA A 229 12.62 0.28 -4.47
CA ALA A 229 11.68 -0.55 -5.21
C ALA A 229 10.25 0.02 -5.30
N ILE A 230 9.54 -0.31 -6.38
CA ILE A 230 8.09 -0.19 -6.44
C ILE A 230 7.49 -1.30 -5.60
N GLU A 231 6.68 -0.94 -4.61
CA GLU A 231 6.02 -1.91 -3.75
C GLU A 231 4.81 -2.54 -4.46
N PHE A 232 4.81 -3.84 -4.71
CA PHE A 232 3.63 -4.54 -5.27
C PHE A 232 3.36 -5.91 -4.63
N ALA A 233 4.36 -6.53 -3.98
CA ALA A 233 4.27 -7.92 -3.52
C ALA A 233 3.43 -8.07 -2.25
N THR A 234 3.67 -7.24 -1.24
CA THR A 234 3.14 -7.43 0.13
C THR A 234 1.88 -6.62 0.41
N GLY A 235 1.57 -5.62 -0.42
CA GLY A 235 0.43 -4.74 -0.22
C GLY A 235 0.55 -3.98 1.10
N SER A 236 1.62 -3.21 1.24
CA SER A 236 1.95 -2.25 2.30
C SER A 236 1.30 -2.52 3.65
N VAL A 237 1.86 -3.50 4.36
CA VAL A 237 1.69 -3.63 5.81
C VAL A 237 2.47 -2.55 6.58
N GLN A 238 3.36 -1.82 5.91
CA GLN A 238 4.22 -0.78 6.50
C GLN A 238 3.75 0.65 6.22
N SER A 239 2.81 0.85 5.28
CA SER A 239 2.16 2.13 5.04
C SER A 239 0.71 2.05 5.50
N ALA A 240 0.27 2.99 6.32
CA ALA A 240 -1.12 3.20 6.75
C ALA A 240 -1.75 4.41 6.04
N GLY A 241 -1.14 4.85 4.93
CA GLY A 241 -1.75 5.85 4.06
C GLY A 241 -3.17 5.43 3.67
N ARG A 242 -4.06 6.40 3.56
CA ARG A 242 -5.42 6.21 3.06
C ARG A 242 -5.70 7.17 1.93
N LEU A 243 -6.62 6.79 1.07
CA LEU A 243 -7.10 7.66 0.01
C LEU A 243 -8.55 7.34 -0.33
N VAL A 244 -9.35 8.39 -0.39
CA VAL A 244 -10.66 8.37 -1.03
C VAL A 244 -10.48 9.09 -2.36
N ALA A 245 -10.55 8.35 -3.47
CA ALA A 245 -10.32 8.91 -4.80
C ALA A 245 -11.61 8.84 -5.62
N GLY A 246 -11.75 9.75 -6.60
CA GLY A 246 -12.83 9.61 -7.57
C GLY A 246 -12.61 8.35 -8.40
N GLY A 247 -13.69 7.61 -8.63
CA GLY A 247 -13.71 6.38 -9.41
C GLY A 247 -14.07 6.68 -10.87
N ASP A 248 -15.34 6.50 -11.20
CA ASP A 248 -15.85 6.54 -12.57
C ASP A 248 -16.36 7.91 -13.01
N LYS A 249 -16.95 7.96 -14.21
CA LYS A 249 -17.45 9.17 -14.86
C LYS A 249 -18.48 9.96 -14.05
N THR A 250 -19.10 9.36 -13.03
CA THR A 250 -20.10 10.02 -12.18
C THR A 250 -19.47 10.93 -11.13
N SER A 251 -18.15 10.84 -10.93
CA SER A 251 -17.42 11.71 -10.02
C SER A 251 -16.79 12.90 -10.73
N ALA A 252 -16.86 14.07 -10.08
CA ALA A 252 -16.08 15.24 -10.47
C ALA A 252 -14.57 14.97 -10.40
N TYR A 253 -14.14 14.02 -9.56
CA TYR A 253 -12.74 13.62 -9.32
C TYR A 253 -12.35 12.32 -10.03
N LYS A 254 -13.10 11.92 -11.06
CA LYS A 254 -12.88 10.69 -11.82
C LYS A 254 -11.42 10.48 -12.21
N MET A 255 -10.95 9.24 -12.17
CA MET A 255 -9.64 8.89 -12.71
C MET A 255 -9.58 9.20 -14.20
N LYS A 256 -8.42 9.66 -14.68
CA LYS A 256 -8.20 10.02 -16.08
C LYS A 256 -7.05 9.22 -16.64
N LEU A 257 -7.18 8.77 -17.87
CA LEU A 257 -6.08 8.22 -18.65
C LEU A 257 -5.75 9.21 -19.77
N ASN A 258 -4.63 9.90 -19.63
CA ASN A 258 -4.13 10.81 -20.66
C ASN A 258 -3.28 10.03 -21.66
N ILE A 259 -3.58 10.18 -22.94
CA ILE A 259 -2.88 9.52 -24.04
C ILE A 259 -2.29 10.59 -24.96
N ILE A 260 -0.98 10.55 -25.12
CA ILE A 260 -0.24 11.39 -26.06
C ILE A 260 0.25 10.49 -27.18
N TYR A 261 -0.06 10.85 -28.42
CA TYR A 261 0.24 10.04 -29.59
C TYR A 261 0.64 10.91 -30.79
N THR A 262 1.41 10.33 -31.70
CA THR A 262 1.70 10.92 -33.00
C THR A 262 0.77 10.29 -34.04
N PRO A 263 -0.11 11.06 -34.69
CA PRO A 263 -0.98 10.54 -35.75
C PRO A 263 -0.17 9.85 -36.85
N ALA A 264 -0.75 8.81 -37.45
CA ALA A 264 -0.17 8.24 -38.66
C ALA A 264 -0.17 9.30 -39.78
N LEU A 265 0.91 9.33 -40.57
CA LEU A 265 0.95 10.13 -41.79
C LEU A 265 -0.20 9.67 -42.69
N LYS A 266 -1.03 10.62 -43.15
CA LYS A 266 -2.00 10.32 -44.21
C LYS A 266 -1.18 9.99 -45.46
N GLN A 267 -1.25 8.73 -45.88
CA GLN A 267 -0.79 8.31 -47.21
C GLN A 267 -1.79 8.79 -48.26
#